data_AF-A0A1Y0I6M5-F1
#
_entry.id   AF-A0A1Y0I6M5-F1
#
_cell.length_a   1.000
_cell.length_b   1.000
_cell.length_c   1.000
_cell.angle_alpha   90.00
_cell.angle_beta   90.00
_cell.angle_gamma   90.00
#
_symmetry.space_group_name_H-M   'P 1'
#
loop_
_entity.id
_entity.type
_entity.pdbx_description
1 polymer ?
#
loop_
_entity_poly.entity_id
_entity_poly.type
_entity_poly.pdbx_seq_one_letter_code
_entity_poly.pdbx_strand_id
1 'polypeptide(L)'
;MMPPTTDQDRREFYRVSCRASIEIQPIHENNLQREDAFQYLSTLFDLPPAFELHNELQKIEQESQIFLRQIQEKDKNLAQYLKSIDKKIDLLAQTLLQQQLPGYETEHHLINLSEGGLKLRHSTPYPENQIVALKLILIPQATVILSFCKVILCKKTNPMYPDQGLAQNQFTLRLEFLDMDPRQQQFLARFITQQQRQDLQRHSENKFDEE
;
A
#
# COMPACT_ATOMS: atom_id res chain seq x y z
N MET A 1 -0.59 17.52 11.71
CA MET A 1 -1.66 17.85 10.75
C MET A 1 -2.98 17.44 11.39
N MET A 2 -4.00 18.30 11.40
CA MET A 2 -5.32 17.95 11.96
C MET A 2 -6.05 16.98 11.03
N PRO A 3 -6.85 16.03 11.56
CA PRO A 3 -7.66 15.16 10.72
C PRO A 3 -8.76 15.98 10.00
N PRO A 4 -9.09 15.64 8.74
CA PRO A 4 -10.11 16.36 7.97
C PRO A 4 -11.50 16.13 8.57
N THR A 5 -12.28 17.20 8.72
CA THR A 5 -13.55 17.22 9.48
C THR A 5 -14.80 17.31 8.59
N THR A 6 -14.68 17.36 7.25
CA THR A 6 -15.83 17.42 6.33
C THR A 6 -15.75 16.41 5.18
N ASP A 7 -16.91 16.01 4.65
CA ASP A 7 -17.03 15.13 3.46
C ASP A 7 -16.52 15.80 2.16
N GLN A 8 -16.32 17.13 2.20
CA GLN A 8 -15.73 17.91 1.11
C GLN A 8 -14.20 17.81 1.10
N ASP A 9 -13.53 17.92 2.26
CA ASP A 9 -12.07 17.70 2.38
C ASP A 9 -11.67 16.28 1.95
N ARG A 10 -12.53 15.29 2.19
CA ARG A 10 -12.31 13.88 1.81
C ARG A 10 -12.40 13.63 0.29
N ARG A 11 -12.89 14.59 -0.50
CA ARG A 11 -12.95 14.52 -1.97
C ARG A 11 -11.70 15.09 -2.66
N GLU A 12 -10.77 15.69 -1.92
CA GLU A 12 -9.56 16.29 -2.48
C GLU A 12 -8.43 15.27 -2.75
N PHE A 13 -8.54 14.04 -2.23
CA PHE A 13 -7.54 13.02 -2.49
C PHE A 13 -7.79 12.29 -3.81
N TYR A 14 -6.79 12.34 -4.68
CA TYR A 14 -6.73 11.55 -5.90
C TYR A 14 -6.79 10.05 -5.58
N ARG A 15 -7.45 9.27 -6.43
CA ARG A 15 -7.65 7.83 -6.25
C ARG A 15 -7.17 7.06 -7.46
N VAL A 16 -6.49 5.95 -7.22
CA VAL A 16 -5.94 5.08 -8.26
C VAL A 16 -6.54 3.68 -8.15
N SER A 17 -6.70 3.02 -9.28
CA SER A 17 -7.05 1.61 -9.33
C SER A 17 -5.79 0.77 -9.47
N CYS A 18 -5.53 -0.10 -8.49
CA CYS A 18 -4.36 -0.97 -8.50
C CYS A 18 -4.69 -2.39 -8.04
N ARG A 19 -3.79 -3.33 -8.34
CA ARG A 19 -3.89 -4.71 -7.85
C ARG A 19 -3.09 -4.86 -6.56
N ALA A 20 -3.71 -5.51 -5.59
CA ALA A 20 -3.06 -5.78 -4.31
C ALA A 20 -3.54 -7.08 -3.69
N SER A 21 -2.68 -7.69 -2.89
CA SER A 21 -3.09 -8.70 -1.91
C SER A 21 -3.45 -8.01 -0.59
N ILE A 22 -4.50 -8.48 0.07
CA ILE A 22 -5.13 -7.80 1.20
C ILE A 22 -5.42 -8.83 2.28
N GLU A 23 -4.97 -8.55 3.49
CA GLU A 23 -5.37 -9.28 4.69
C GLU A 23 -5.95 -8.31 5.72
N ILE A 24 -7.11 -8.65 6.27
CA ILE A 24 -7.84 -7.82 7.24
C ILE A 24 -8.13 -8.64 8.48
N GLN A 25 -7.69 -8.15 9.65
CA GLN A 25 -7.96 -8.79 10.93
C GLN A 25 -8.69 -7.81 11.87
N PRO A 26 -9.76 -8.21 12.56
CA PRO A 26 -10.45 -7.34 13.51
C PRO A 26 -9.56 -7.01 14.71
N ILE A 27 -9.60 -5.76 15.18
CA ILE A 27 -8.80 -5.29 16.31
C ILE A 27 -9.71 -4.75 17.41
N HIS A 28 -9.44 -5.14 18.65
CA HIS A 28 -10.05 -4.52 19.83
C HIS A 28 -9.37 -3.18 20.14
N GLU A 29 -10.15 -2.17 20.52
CA GLU A 29 -9.70 -0.79 20.71
C GLU A 29 -8.49 -0.64 21.66
N ASN A 30 -8.38 -1.52 22.67
CA ASN A 30 -7.26 -1.54 23.61
C ASN A 30 -5.89 -1.77 22.93
N ASN A 31 -5.85 -2.31 21.71
CA ASN A 31 -4.62 -2.57 20.99
C ASN A 31 -4.12 -1.37 20.16
N LEU A 32 -4.85 -0.26 20.11
CA LEU A 32 -4.47 0.92 19.31
C LEU A 32 -3.39 1.78 19.97
N GLN A 33 -3.28 1.76 21.30
CA GLN A 33 -2.35 2.58 22.07
C GLN A 33 -0.96 1.92 22.18
N ARG A 34 -0.46 1.32 21.10
CA ARG A 34 0.88 0.72 21.07
C ARG A 34 1.88 1.82 20.69
N GLU A 35 2.94 1.97 21.48
CA GLU A 35 4.04 2.91 21.18
C GLU A 35 4.69 2.62 19.82
N ASP A 36 4.64 1.37 19.36
CA ASP A 36 5.09 0.95 18.03
C ASP A 36 4.00 0.12 17.31
N ALA A 37 3.08 0.85 16.67
CA ALA A 37 2.01 0.25 15.86
C ALA A 37 2.56 -0.60 14.70
N PHE A 38 3.68 -0.19 14.11
CA PHE A 38 4.28 -0.87 12.95
C PHE A 38 4.83 -2.24 13.34
N GLN A 39 5.59 -2.33 14.44
CA GLN A 39 6.10 -3.60 14.94
C GLN A 39 4.96 -4.53 15.35
N TYR A 40 3.94 -4.00 16.04
CA TYR A 40 2.77 -4.80 16.42
C TYR A 40 2.07 -5.42 15.21
N LEU A 41 1.80 -4.63 14.17
CA LEU A 41 1.17 -5.10 12.94
C LEU A 41 2.06 -6.12 12.21
N SER A 42 3.38 -5.93 12.22
CA SER A 42 4.33 -6.86 11.60
C SER A 42 4.27 -8.24 12.25
N THR A 43 4.21 -8.29 13.58
CA THR A 43 4.02 -9.55 14.34
C THR A 43 2.63 -10.14 14.13
N LEU A 44 1.58 -9.31 14.13
CA LEU A 44 0.20 -9.78 13.95
C LEU A 44 0.00 -10.51 12.62
N PHE A 45 0.63 -10.01 11.55
CA PHE A 45 0.54 -10.58 10.21
C PHE A 45 1.65 -11.59 9.88
N ASP A 46 2.41 -12.02 10.88
CA ASP A 46 3.50 -12.99 10.77
C ASP A 46 4.46 -12.66 9.61
N LEU A 47 4.92 -11.41 9.55
CA LEU A 47 5.80 -10.98 8.47
C LEU A 47 7.19 -11.62 8.61
N PRO A 48 7.79 -12.04 7.49
CA PRO A 48 9.06 -12.75 7.52
C PRO A 48 10.21 -11.81 7.92
N PRO A 49 11.33 -12.33 8.43
CA PRO A 49 12.52 -11.51 8.73
C PRO A 49 13.03 -10.68 7.54
N ALA A 50 12.83 -11.16 6.30
CA ALA A 50 13.16 -10.39 5.10
C ALA A 50 12.40 -9.05 5.00
N PHE A 51 11.22 -8.93 5.61
CA PHE A 51 10.47 -7.68 5.67
C PHE A 51 11.18 -6.64 6.55
N GLU A 52 11.58 -7.02 7.76
CA GLU A 52 12.34 -6.15 8.67
C GLU A 52 13.67 -5.72 8.04
N LEU A 53 14.39 -6.65 7.42
CA LEU A 53 15.60 -6.35 6.66
C LEU A 53 15.35 -5.35 5.54
N HIS A 54 14.28 -5.54 4.76
CA HIS A 54 13.93 -4.62 3.67
C HIS A 54 13.64 -3.22 4.19
N ASN A 55 12.93 -3.08 5.32
CA ASN A 55 12.66 -1.79 5.94
C ASN A 55 13.93 -1.09 6.44
N GLU A 56 14.85 -1.82 7.06
CA GLU A 56 16.14 -1.28 7.50
C GLU A 56 17.00 -0.84 6.32
N LEU A 57 17.03 -1.61 5.23
CA LEU A 57 17.72 -1.20 3.99
C LEU A 57 17.13 0.08 3.41
N GLN A 58 15.80 0.21 3.37
CA GLN A 58 15.12 1.43 2.91
C GLN A 58 15.41 2.64 3.81
N LYS A 59 15.56 2.43 5.13
CA LYS A 59 15.97 3.47 6.06
C LYS A 59 17.40 3.95 5.76
N ILE A 60 18.33 3.01 5.57
CA ILE A 60 19.71 3.32 5.20
C ILE A 60 19.77 4.07 3.86
N GLU A 61 18.96 3.65 2.88
CA GLU A 61 18.86 4.33 1.58
C GLU A 61 18.43 5.80 1.75
N GLN A 62 17.38 6.05 2.54
CA GLN A 62 16.88 7.41 2.81
C GLN A 62 17.94 8.29 3.48
N GLU A 63 18.63 7.77 4.51
CA GLU A 63 19.70 8.47 5.21
C GLU A 63 20.89 8.77 4.27
N SER A 64 21.15 7.89 3.31
CA SER A 64 22.28 7.99 2.37
C SER A 64 22.06 8.99 1.23
N GLN A 65 20.81 9.41 0.95
CA GLN A 65 20.49 10.27 -0.20
C GLN A 65 21.22 11.61 -0.19
N ILE A 66 21.45 12.21 0.98
CA ILE A 66 22.14 13.50 1.10
C ILE A 66 23.61 13.35 0.68
N PHE A 67 24.28 12.27 1.10
CA PHE A 67 25.66 11.99 0.74
C PHE A 67 25.80 11.71 -0.75
N LEU A 68 24.87 10.95 -1.33
CA LEU A 68 24.89 10.67 -2.77
C LEU A 68 24.79 11.96 -3.61
N ARG A 69 23.97 12.93 -3.18
CA ARG A 69 23.89 14.26 -3.82
C ARG A 69 25.20 15.03 -3.73
N GLN A 70 25.81 15.07 -2.54
CA GLN A 70 27.12 15.72 -2.34
C GLN A 70 28.24 15.07 -3.17
N ILE A 71 28.21 13.74 -3.34
CA ILE A 71 29.15 13.04 -4.22
C ILE A 71 28.88 13.40 -5.67
N GLN A 72 27.62 13.44 -6.10
CA GLN A 72 27.24 13.77 -7.48
C GLN A 72 27.70 15.18 -7.90
N GLU A 73 27.73 16.13 -6.97
CA GLU A 73 28.25 17.48 -7.20
C GLU A 73 29.77 17.49 -7.49
N LYS A 74 30.52 16.56 -6.90
CA LYS A 74 31.98 16.45 -7.05
C LYS A 74 32.39 15.53 -8.19
N ASP A 75 31.74 14.38 -8.31
CA ASP A 75 32.02 13.36 -9.31
C ASP A 75 30.72 12.63 -9.71
N LYS A 76 30.26 12.93 -10.93
CA LYS A 76 29.05 12.33 -11.50
C LYS A 76 29.21 10.84 -11.80
N ASN A 77 30.40 10.38 -12.18
CA ASN A 77 30.64 8.98 -12.53
C ASN A 77 30.64 8.11 -11.28
N LEU A 78 31.29 8.59 -10.21
CA LEU A 78 31.27 7.90 -8.92
C LEU A 78 29.84 7.82 -8.35
N ALA A 79 29.09 8.93 -8.38
CA ALA A 79 27.70 8.92 -7.93
C ALA A 79 26.82 7.94 -8.73
N GLN A 80 27.00 7.89 -10.06
CA GLN A 80 26.25 6.96 -10.90
C GLN A 80 26.62 5.49 -10.63
N TYR A 81 27.88 5.21 -10.32
CA TYR A 81 28.32 3.88 -9.91
C TYR A 81 27.68 3.47 -8.57
N LEU A 82 27.74 4.34 -7.55
CA LEU A 82 27.14 4.08 -6.24
C LEU A 82 25.63 3.87 -6.34
N LYS A 83 24.93 4.71 -7.12
CA LYS A 83 23.49 4.52 -7.39
C LYS A 83 23.19 3.16 -8.04
N SER A 84 24.12 2.65 -8.86
CA SER A 84 23.98 1.32 -9.47
C SER A 84 24.21 0.19 -8.45
N ILE A 85 25.03 0.42 -7.43
CA ILE A 85 25.21 -0.50 -6.29
C ILE A 85 23.95 -0.51 -5.42
N ASP A 86 23.42 0.66 -5.05
CA ASP A 86 22.16 0.78 -4.29
C ASP A 86 21.04 0.01 -5.00
N LYS A 87 20.87 0.25 -6.31
CA LYS A 87 19.87 -0.47 -7.11
C LYS A 87 20.06 -1.99 -7.12
N LYS A 88 21.30 -2.50 -7.11
CA LYS A 88 21.54 -3.95 -7.04
C LYS A 88 21.10 -4.51 -5.69
N ILE A 89 21.42 -3.81 -4.60
CA ILE A 89 21.01 -4.19 -3.24
C ILE A 89 19.49 -4.19 -3.15
N ASP A 90 18.83 -3.14 -3.65
CA ASP A 90 17.36 -3.03 -3.63
C ASP A 90 16.70 -4.19 -4.38
N LEU A 91 17.21 -4.54 -5.56
CA LEU A 91 16.67 -5.65 -6.35
C LEU A 91 16.84 -7.00 -5.62
N LEU A 92 17.98 -7.22 -4.96
CA LEU A 92 18.21 -8.42 -4.15
C LEU A 92 17.26 -8.47 -2.94
N ALA A 93 17.11 -7.36 -2.23
CA ALA A 93 16.22 -7.25 -1.08
C ALA A 93 14.75 -7.48 -1.48
N GLN A 94 14.30 -6.89 -2.59
CA GLN A 94 12.96 -7.10 -3.12
C GLN A 94 12.73 -8.55 -3.52
N THR A 95 13.71 -9.18 -4.19
CA THR A 95 13.60 -10.60 -4.59
C THR A 95 13.49 -11.51 -3.37
N LEU A 96 14.31 -11.27 -2.35
CA LEU A 96 14.27 -12.04 -1.10
C LEU A 96 12.94 -11.85 -0.36
N LEU A 97 12.44 -10.61 -0.30
CA LEU A 97 11.13 -10.32 0.30
C LEU A 97 10.01 -11.05 -0.46
N GLN A 98 9.97 -10.94 -1.78
CA GLN A 98 8.95 -11.60 -2.62
C GLN A 98 8.89 -13.11 -2.42
N GLN A 99 10.04 -13.77 -2.26
CA GLN A 99 10.12 -15.22 -2.03
C GLN A 99 9.56 -15.65 -0.67
N GLN A 100 9.59 -14.77 0.32
CA GLN A 100 9.21 -15.10 1.70
C GLN A 100 7.88 -14.48 2.12
N LEU A 101 7.37 -13.48 1.40
CA LEU A 101 6.22 -12.68 1.81
C LEU A 101 4.91 -13.45 1.63
N PRO A 102 4.21 -13.81 2.73
CA PRO A 102 2.94 -14.52 2.64
C PRO A 102 1.89 -13.66 1.97
N GLY A 103 1.18 -14.24 0.99
CA GLY A 103 0.14 -13.53 0.24
C GLY A 103 0.64 -12.77 -0.98
N TYR A 104 1.92 -12.81 -1.33
CA TYR A 104 2.40 -12.16 -2.56
C TYR A 104 1.89 -12.86 -3.84
N GLU A 105 1.87 -14.20 -3.85
CA GLU A 105 1.40 -15.02 -4.97
C GLU A 105 -0.10 -15.37 -4.91
N THR A 106 -0.84 -14.91 -3.91
CA THR A 106 -2.28 -15.19 -3.78
C THR A 106 -3.12 -14.38 -4.78
N GLU A 107 -4.45 -14.57 -4.77
CA GLU A 107 -5.34 -13.74 -5.59
C GLU A 107 -5.11 -12.25 -5.35
N HIS A 108 -4.91 -11.51 -6.44
CA HIS A 108 -4.77 -10.06 -6.41
C HIS A 108 -6.13 -9.41 -6.66
N HIS A 109 -6.56 -8.58 -5.73
CA HIS A 109 -7.82 -7.86 -5.84
C HIS A 109 -7.60 -6.48 -6.47
N LEU A 110 -8.51 -6.09 -7.36
CA LEU A 110 -8.57 -4.71 -7.82
C LEU A 110 -9.13 -3.85 -6.69
N ILE A 111 -8.33 -2.90 -6.22
CA ILE A 111 -8.72 -1.92 -5.21
C ILE A 111 -8.75 -0.52 -5.77
N ASN A 112 -9.47 0.36 -5.09
CA ASN A 112 -9.39 1.79 -5.30
C ASN A 112 -8.71 2.42 -4.08
N LEU A 113 -7.53 2.98 -4.28
CA LEU A 113 -6.62 3.42 -3.22
C LEU A 113 -6.45 4.93 -3.26
N SER A 114 -6.39 5.55 -2.08
CA SER A 114 -6.16 6.98 -1.86
C SER A 114 -5.23 7.16 -0.66
N GLU A 115 -4.72 8.38 -0.44
CA GLU A 115 -3.84 8.66 0.71
C GLU A 115 -4.54 8.46 2.06
N GLY A 116 -5.87 8.62 2.11
CA GLY A 116 -6.66 8.48 3.34
C GLY A 116 -7.29 7.11 3.56
N GLY A 117 -7.17 6.17 2.61
CA GLY A 117 -7.82 4.87 2.73
C GLY A 117 -8.03 4.15 1.41
N LEU A 118 -8.79 3.07 1.46
CA LEU A 118 -9.10 2.26 0.29
C LEU A 118 -10.54 1.77 0.25
N LYS A 119 -10.96 1.38 -0.96
CA LYS A 119 -12.19 0.66 -1.22
C LYS A 119 -11.86 -0.66 -1.91
N LEU A 120 -12.44 -1.74 -1.39
CA LEU A 120 -12.25 -3.10 -1.91
C LEU A 120 -13.55 -3.90 -1.88
N ARG A 121 -13.55 -5.04 -2.57
CA ARG A 121 -14.54 -6.09 -2.34
C ARG A 121 -13.94 -7.15 -1.43
N HIS A 122 -14.74 -7.67 -0.51
CA HIS A 122 -14.33 -8.67 0.46
C HIS A 122 -15.46 -9.67 0.71
N SER A 123 -15.12 -10.91 1.06
CA SER A 123 -16.11 -11.98 1.33
C SER A 123 -16.70 -11.88 2.76
N THR A 124 -15.93 -11.35 3.70
CA THR A 124 -16.33 -11.17 5.10
C THR A 124 -16.86 -9.75 5.35
N PRO A 125 -18.02 -9.58 6.01
CA PRO A 125 -18.50 -8.28 6.44
C PRO A 125 -17.79 -7.81 7.72
N TYR A 126 -17.57 -6.50 7.81
CA TYR A 126 -17.10 -5.84 9.04
C TYR A 126 -18.08 -4.72 9.44
N PRO A 127 -18.52 -4.65 10.71
CA PRO A 127 -19.32 -3.54 11.22
C PRO A 127 -18.71 -2.17 10.93
N GLU A 128 -19.57 -1.18 10.62
CA GLU A 128 -19.14 0.21 10.53
C GLU A 128 -18.61 0.72 11.88
N ASN A 129 -17.63 1.61 11.81
CA ASN A 129 -16.82 2.10 12.92
C ASN A 129 -15.91 1.07 13.59
N GLN A 130 -15.95 -0.21 13.21
CA GLN A 130 -14.99 -1.19 13.70
C GLN A 130 -13.58 -0.82 13.25
N ILE A 131 -12.62 -1.07 14.14
CA ILE A 131 -11.21 -0.95 13.83
C ILE A 131 -10.65 -2.31 13.43
N VAL A 132 -9.87 -2.31 12.36
CA VAL A 132 -9.24 -3.50 11.78
C VAL A 132 -7.76 -3.23 11.55
N ALA A 133 -6.93 -4.26 11.66
CA ALA A 133 -5.59 -4.26 11.12
C ALA A 133 -5.66 -4.60 9.64
N LEU A 134 -4.87 -3.91 8.84
CA LEU A 134 -4.74 -4.13 7.41
C LEU A 134 -3.28 -4.41 7.07
N LYS A 135 -3.05 -5.51 6.34
CA LYS A 135 -1.85 -5.73 5.54
C LYS A 135 -2.24 -5.61 4.07
N LEU A 136 -1.58 -4.70 3.37
CA LEU A 136 -1.78 -4.45 1.95
C LEU A 136 -0.45 -4.66 1.22
N ILE A 137 -0.43 -5.55 0.22
CA ILE A 137 0.75 -5.82 -0.60
C ILE A 137 0.48 -5.32 -2.02
N LEU A 138 1.16 -4.25 -2.43
CA LEU A 138 1.03 -3.66 -3.77
C LEU A 138 1.86 -4.45 -4.79
N ILE A 139 1.24 -4.78 -5.91
CA ILE A 139 1.83 -5.57 -7.00
C ILE A 139 2.18 -4.64 -8.18
N PRO A 140 3.34 -4.83 -8.85
CA PRO A 140 4.31 -5.92 -8.70
C PRO A 140 5.51 -5.62 -7.80
N GLN A 141 5.56 -4.47 -7.14
CA GLN A 141 6.77 -4.08 -6.37
C GLN A 141 6.90 -4.80 -5.01
N ALA A 142 5.92 -5.62 -4.61
CA ALA A 142 5.87 -6.28 -3.29
C ALA A 142 5.91 -5.29 -2.12
N THR A 143 5.37 -4.09 -2.31
CA THR A 143 5.39 -3.09 -1.23
C THR A 143 4.31 -3.38 -0.22
N VAL A 144 4.72 -3.55 1.04
CA VAL A 144 3.82 -3.84 2.16
C VAL A 144 3.45 -2.54 2.87
N ILE A 145 2.16 -2.28 2.98
CA ILE A 145 1.57 -1.22 3.81
C ILE A 145 0.85 -1.89 4.97
N LEU A 146 1.19 -1.47 6.18
CA LEU A 146 0.60 -1.92 7.44
C LEU A 146 -0.10 -0.74 8.07
N SER A 147 -1.37 -0.89 8.39
CA SER A 147 -2.10 0.21 9.02
C SER A 147 -3.28 -0.32 9.84
N PHE A 148 -3.58 0.35 10.94
CA PHE A 148 -4.91 0.25 11.51
C PHE A 148 -5.88 1.02 10.62
N CYS A 149 -7.08 0.51 10.44
CA CYS A 149 -8.11 1.13 9.62
C CYS A 149 -9.42 1.19 10.38
N LYS A 150 -10.19 2.25 10.15
CA LYS A 150 -11.60 2.32 10.54
C LYS A 150 -12.47 1.88 9.37
N VAL A 151 -13.42 0.98 9.63
CA VAL A 151 -14.45 0.61 8.66
C VAL A 151 -15.44 1.76 8.55
N ILE A 152 -15.48 2.41 7.40
CA ILE A 152 -16.37 3.54 7.13
C ILE A 152 -17.69 3.09 6.50
N LEU A 153 -17.65 2.01 5.73
CA LEU A 153 -18.82 1.46 5.07
C LEU A 153 -18.63 -0.03 4.81
N CYS A 154 -19.67 -0.81 5.06
CA CYS A 154 -19.77 -2.21 4.66
C CYS A 154 -21.13 -2.47 4.03
N LYS A 155 -21.16 -2.64 2.71
CA LYS A 155 -22.41 -2.83 1.97
C LYS A 155 -22.37 -4.14 1.20
N LYS A 156 -23.36 -5.00 1.42
CA LYS A 156 -23.56 -6.22 0.61
C LYS A 156 -23.76 -5.84 -0.85
N THR A 157 -23.07 -6.52 -1.75
CA THR A 157 -23.16 -6.36 -3.20
C THR A 157 -23.53 -7.67 -3.86
N ASN A 158 -24.11 -7.59 -5.06
CA ASN A 158 -24.35 -8.78 -5.85
C ASN A 158 -23.02 -9.50 -6.17
N PRO A 159 -23.01 -10.84 -6.11
CA PRO A 159 -21.86 -11.63 -6.51
C PRO A 159 -21.50 -11.30 -7.96
N MET A 160 -20.21 -11.25 -8.25
CA MET A 160 -19.70 -10.90 -9.59
C MET A 160 -20.03 -11.98 -10.64
N TYR A 161 -20.29 -13.21 -10.20
CA TYR A 161 -20.68 -14.35 -11.04
C TYR A 161 -21.89 -15.08 -10.43
N PRO A 162 -23.12 -14.58 -10.63
CA PRO A 162 -24.33 -15.19 -10.07
C PRO A 162 -24.60 -16.60 -10.63
N ASP A 163 -24.15 -16.89 -11.85
CA ASP A 163 -24.51 -18.11 -12.59
C ASP A 163 -23.60 -19.34 -12.34
N GLN A 164 -22.51 -19.19 -11.55
CA GLN A 164 -21.58 -20.29 -11.30
C GLN A 164 -21.89 -21.12 -10.03
N GLY A 165 -23.07 -20.94 -9.42
CA GLY A 165 -23.51 -21.73 -8.24
C GLY A 165 -22.70 -21.49 -6.95
N LEU A 166 -21.59 -20.76 -7.02
CA LEU A 166 -20.72 -20.36 -5.91
C LEU A 166 -20.96 -18.88 -5.57
N ALA A 167 -22.22 -18.49 -5.37
CA ALA A 167 -22.58 -17.14 -4.95
C ALA A 167 -22.11 -16.88 -3.52
N GLN A 168 -20.82 -16.62 -3.34
CA GLN A 168 -20.28 -16.15 -2.07
C GLN A 168 -20.80 -14.73 -1.82
N ASN A 169 -21.20 -14.45 -0.59
CA ASN A 169 -21.54 -13.09 -0.20
C ASN A 169 -20.33 -12.19 -0.48
N GLN A 170 -20.56 -11.11 -1.22
CA GLN A 170 -19.54 -10.07 -1.43
C GLN A 170 -20.00 -8.78 -0.78
N PHE A 171 -19.06 -8.10 -0.14
CA PHE A 171 -19.26 -6.81 0.49
C PHE A 171 -18.30 -5.81 -0.12
N THR A 172 -18.80 -4.62 -0.42
CA THR A 172 -17.95 -3.46 -0.66
C THR A 172 -17.57 -2.88 0.69
N LEU A 173 -16.27 -2.87 0.98
CA LEU A 173 -15.69 -2.23 2.16
C LEU A 173 -15.05 -0.91 1.77
N ARG A 174 -15.27 0.12 2.60
CA ARG A 174 -14.49 1.36 2.60
C ARG A 174 -13.74 1.44 3.93
N LEU A 175 -12.42 1.52 3.85
CA LEU A 175 -11.51 1.61 4.98
C LEU A 175 -10.84 2.99 4.97
N GLU A 176 -10.73 3.61 6.14
CA GLU A 176 -9.96 4.85 6.38
C GLU A 176 -8.72 4.48 7.19
N PHE A 177 -7.54 4.90 6.73
CA PHE A 177 -6.29 4.66 7.46
C PHE A 177 -6.25 5.46 8.77
N LEU A 178 -5.75 4.84 9.83
CA LEU A 178 -5.53 5.44 11.14
C LEU A 178 -4.04 5.52 11.42
N ASP A 179 -3.56 6.71 11.78
CA ASP A 179 -2.21 6.99 12.28
C ASP A 179 -1.09 6.20 11.55
N MET A 180 -1.04 6.33 10.22
CA MET A 180 0.00 5.69 9.41
C MET A 180 1.39 6.18 9.77
N ASP A 181 2.38 5.28 9.69
CA ASP A 181 3.79 5.65 9.75
C ASP A 181 4.11 6.70 8.66
N PRO A 182 4.79 7.81 8.98
CA PRO A 182 5.05 8.89 8.03
C PRO A 182 5.79 8.43 6.76
N ARG A 183 6.65 7.41 6.85
CA ARG A 183 7.37 6.85 5.70
C ARG A 183 6.42 6.10 4.78
N GLN A 184 5.51 5.30 5.36
CA GLN A 184 4.46 4.62 4.59
C GLN A 184 3.50 5.62 3.93
N GLN A 185 3.14 6.71 4.64
CA GLN A 185 2.30 7.77 4.10
C GLN A 185 2.99 8.47 2.91
N GLN A 186 4.27 8.84 3.06
CA GLN A 186 5.05 9.47 1.98
C GLN A 186 5.20 8.54 0.76
N PHE A 187 5.44 7.25 1.01
CA PHE A 187 5.48 6.24 -0.05
C PHE A 187 4.14 6.16 -0.79
N LEU A 188 3.03 6.07 -0.05
CA LEU A 188 1.69 5.94 -0.61
C LEU A 188 1.33 7.15 -1.50
N ALA A 189 1.61 8.37 -1.04
CA ALA A 189 1.41 9.59 -1.82
C ALA A 189 2.19 9.57 -3.15
N ARG A 190 3.46 9.13 -3.10
CA ARG A 190 4.31 8.97 -4.30
C ARG A 190 3.75 7.91 -5.25
N PHE A 191 3.34 6.76 -4.72
CA PHE A 191 2.75 5.68 -5.50
C PHE A 191 1.50 6.14 -6.23
N ILE A 192 0.58 6.81 -5.53
CA ILE A 192 -0.66 7.36 -6.11
C ILE A 192 -0.34 8.36 -7.22
N THR A 193 0.60 9.28 -6.97
CA THR A 193 1.04 10.27 -7.97
C THR A 193 1.63 9.60 -9.22
N GLN A 194 2.40 8.52 -9.05
CA GLN A 194 2.99 7.79 -10.17
C GLN A 194 1.93 7.05 -10.99
N GLN A 195 1.00 6.36 -10.32
CA GLN A 195 -0.11 5.68 -10.98
C GLN A 195 -1.01 6.66 -11.73
N GLN A 196 -1.32 7.83 -11.14
CA GLN A 196 -2.04 8.91 -11.81
C GLN A 196 -1.42 9.29 -13.16
N ARG A 197 -0.09 9.50 -13.18
CA ARG A 197 0.61 9.88 -14.41
C ARG A 197 0.53 8.77 -15.46
N GLN A 198 0.66 7.51 -15.05
CA GLN A 198 0.56 6.36 -15.95
C GLN A 198 -0.84 6.22 -16.55
N ASP A 199 -1.88 6.42 -15.73
CA ASP A 199 -3.26 6.36 -16.22
C ASP A 199 -3.55 7.48 -17.23
N LEU A 200 -3.08 8.71 -16.98
CA LEU A 200 -3.23 9.82 -17.92
C LEU A 200 -2.54 9.55 -19.26
N GLN A 201 -1.34 8.97 -19.24
CA GLN A 201 -0.61 8.60 -20.46
C GLN A 201 -1.38 7.57 -21.29
N ARG A 202 -1.88 6.50 -20.65
CA ARG A 202 -2.68 5.46 -21.33
C ARG A 202 -3.96 6.03 -21.94
N HIS A 203 -4.64 6.95 -21.25
CA HIS A 203 -5.86 7.58 -21.76
C HIS A 203 -5.57 8.55 -22.92
N SER A 204 -4.38 9.19 -22.94
CA SER A 204 -3.98 10.00 -24.10
C SER A 204 -3.62 9.13 -25.30
N GLU A 205 -2.90 8.01 -25.12
CA GLU A 205 -2.49 7.12 -26.20
C GLU A 205 -3.69 6.43 -26.87
N ASN A 206 -4.64 5.90 -26.09
CA ASN A 206 -5.84 5.26 -26.65
C ASN A 206 -6.73 6.22 -27.46
N LYS A 207 -6.67 7.54 -27.22
CA LYS A 207 -7.41 8.53 -28.00
C LYS A 207 -6.79 8.81 -29.37
N PHE A 208 -5.48 8.57 -29.53
CA PHE A 208 -4.80 8.72 -30.83
C PHE A 208 -4.95 7.49 -31.72
N ASP A 209 -5.23 6.31 -31.15
CA ASP A 209 -5.46 5.07 -31.91
C ASP A 209 -6.92 4.90 -32.38
N GLU A 210 -7.85 5.74 -31.91
CA GLU A 210 -9.27 5.75 -32.30
C GLU A 210 -9.63 6.83 -33.36
N GLU A 211 -8.65 7.64 -33.81
CA GLU A 211 -8.77 8.63 -34.90
C GLU A 211 -8.07 8.15 -36.19
#